data_AF-A0A3C0NV27-F1
#
_entry.id   AF-A0A3C0NV27-F1
#
_cell.length_a   1.000
_cell.length_b   1.000
_cell.length_c   1.000
_cell.angle_alpha   90.00
_cell.angle_beta   90.00
_cell.angle_gamma   90.00
#
_symmetry.space_group_name_H-M   'P 1'
#
loop_
_entity.id
_entity.type
_entity.pdbx_description
1 polymer ?
#
loop_
_entity_poly.entity_id
_entity_poly.type
_entity_poly.pdbx_seq_one_letter_code
_entity_poly.pdbx_strand_id
1 'polypeptide(L)'
;MSSNQTQIEFTGKAGEYFGIWIVNLLLSIVTLGIYSAWAKVRRKKYFYNNTLIEGVGFDYHAKPMAILKGRIIAVALFILYQVLTKFSPIAGAVLLVLFLVALPWILVRGLTFNARNSSHRGLRFDFDGQYGQAARVMLLYPILIFLTLGLALPF
;
A
#
# COMPACT_ATOMS: atom_id res chain seq x y z
N MET A 1 -8.86 8.35 38.92
CA MET A 1 -8.29 8.40 37.57
C MET A 1 -9.35 7.89 36.61
N SER A 2 -10.00 8.77 35.84
CA SER A 2 -10.95 8.33 34.80
C SER A 2 -10.16 7.56 33.76
N SER A 3 -10.42 6.26 33.60
CA SER A 3 -9.96 5.51 32.44
C SER A 3 -10.70 6.03 31.22
N ASN A 4 -10.23 7.13 30.63
CA ASN A 4 -10.77 7.66 29.39
C ASN A 4 -10.45 6.66 28.27
N GLN A 5 -11.35 5.68 28.08
CA GLN A 5 -11.32 4.83 26.91
C GLN A 5 -11.75 5.68 25.72
N THR A 6 -10.84 5.91 24.79
CA THR A 6 -11.16 6.55 23.51
C THR A 6 -12.09 5.62 22.73
N GLN A 7 -13.35 6.01 22.57
CA GLN A 7 -14.32 5.23 21.83
C GLN A 7 -13.96 5.23 20.34
N ILE A 8 -13.69 4.04 19.81
CA ILE A 8 -13.50 3.77 18.38
C ILE A 8 -14.75 3.04 17.90
N GLU A 9 -15.41 3.58 16.89
CA GLU A 9 -16.65 3.02 16.33
C GLU A 9 -16.51 2.86 14.82
N PHE A 10 -17.09 1.80 14.27
CA PHE A 10 -17.22 1.63 12.82
C PHE A 10 -18.71 1.64 12.43
N THR A 11 -19.14 2.67 11.71
CA THR A 11 -20.56 2.88 11.33
C THR A 11 -20.92 2.35 9.95
N GLY A 12 -19.97 1.71 9.26
CA GLY A 12 -20.15 1.24 7.88
C GLY A 12 -21.13 0.08 7.78
N LYS A 13 -21.98 0.09 6.75
CA LYS A 13 -22.99 -0.94 6.50
C LYS A 13 -22.59 -1.86 5.36
N ALA A 14 -22.73 -3.17 5.56
CA ALA A 14 -22.35 -4.17 4.57
C ALA A 14 -23.06 -4.00 3.22
N GLY A 15 -24.38 -3.71 3.22
CA GLY A 15 -25.15 -3.53 1.98
C GLY A 15 -24.72 -2.30 1.17
N GLU A 16 -24.44 -1.20 1.84
CA GLU A 16 -23.93 0.03 1.20
C GLU A 16 -22.54 -0.23 0.58
N TYR A 17 -21.65 -0.86 1.36
CA TYR A 17 -20.33 -1.22 0.88
C TYR A 17 -20.38 -2.21 -0.29
N PHE A 18 -21.29 -3.19 -0.25
CA PHE A 18 -21.47 -4.16 -1.32
C PHE A 18 -21.82 -3.49 -2.66
N GLY A 19 -22.74 -2.51 -2.65
CA GLY A 19 -23.07 -1.71 -3.83
C GLY A 19 -21.86 -0.97 -4.41
N ILE A 20 -21.02 -0.38 -3.55
CA ILE A 20 -19.77 0.27 -3.98
C ILE A 20 -18.81 -0.77 -4.57
N TRP A 21 -18.66 -1.92 -3.91
CA TRP A 21 -17.72 -2.97 -4.29
C TRP A 21 -18.07 -3.60 -5.64
N ILE A 22 -19.34 -3.96 -5.88
CA ILE A 22 -19.75 -4.63 -7.11
C ILE A 22 -19.58 -3.71 -8.33
N VAL A 23 -19.99 -2.44 -8.22
CA VAL A 23 -19.81 -1.45 -9.30
C VAL A 23 -18.32 -1.26 -9.60
N ASN A 24 -17.50 -1.12 -8.56
CA ASN A 24 -16.06 -0.98 -8.71
C ASN A 24 -15.41 -2.21 -9.35
N LEU A 25 -15.89 -3.42 -9.02
CA LEU A 25 -15.40 -4.66 -9.60
C LEU A 25 -15.73 -4.73 -11.09
N LEU A 26 -16.99 -4.50 -11.47
CA LEU A 26 -17.43 -4.50 -12.86
C LEU A 26 -16.66 -3.48 -13.71
N LEU A 27 -16.53 -2.24 -13.22
CA LEU A 27 -15.74 -1.22 -13.91
C LEU A 27 -14.27 -1.59 -14.02
N SER A 28 -13.69 -2.24 -13.00
CA SER A 28 -12.31 -2.72 -13.06
C SER A 28 -12.13 -3.81 -14.11
N ILE A 29 -13.08 -4.73 -14.26
CA ILE A 29 -13.02 -5.79 -15.29
C ILE A 29 -13.15 -5.17 -16.69
N VAL A 30 -14.18 -4.35 -16.92
CA VAL A 30 -14.46 -3.73 -18.23
C VAL A 30 -13.30 -2.83 -18.70
N THR A 31 -12.58 -2.21 -17.77
CA THR A 31 -11.43 -1.34 -18.08
C THR A 31 -10.07 -2.06 -17.98
N LEU A 32 -10.05 -3.40 -17.98
CA LEU A 32 -8.83 -4.22 -17.90
C LEU A 32 -7.92 -3.83 -16.72
N GLY A 33 -8.53 -3.50 -15.59
CA GLY A 33 -7.86 -3.13 -14.35
C GLY A 33 -7.52 -1.64 -14.21
N ILE A 34 -7.72 -0.80 -15.24
CA ILE A 34 -7.39 0.64 -15.15
C ILE A 34 -8.23 1.32 -14.06
N TYR A 35 -9.56 1.10 -14.06
CA TYR A 35 -10.47 1.71 -13.08
C TYR A 35 -10.17 1.31 -11.63
N SER A 36 -9.42 0.22 -11.41
CA SER A 36 -9.11 -0.25 -10.07
C SER A 36 -8.33 0.77 -9.21
N ALA A 37 -7.72 1.80 -9.83
CA ALA A 37 -7.08 2.90 -9.11
C ALA A 37 -8.11 3.81 -8.41
N TRP A 38 -9.22 4.10 -9.10
CA TRP A 38 -10.35 4.84 -8.54
C TRP A 38 -11.12 4.01 -7.53
N ALA A 39 -11.34 2.72 -7.84
CA ALA A 39 -11.93 1.77 -6.91
C ALA A 39 -11.18 1.72 -5.56
N LYS A 40 -9.85 1.69 -5.60
CA LYS A 40 -9.00 1.70 -4.39
C LYS A 40 -9.23 2.96 -3.54
N VAL A 41 -9.30 4.14 -4.16
CA VAL A 41 -9.57 5.40 -3.44
C VAL A 41 -10.98 5.43 -2.87
N ARG A 42 -11.99 5.04 -3.65
CA ARG A 42 -13.40 5.03 -3.21
C ARG A 42 -13.63 4.09 -2.03
N ARG A 43 -13.04 2.88 -2.09
CA ARG A 43 -13.05 1.93 -0.97
C ARG A 43 -12.41 2.54 0.27
N LYS A 44 -11.22 3.11 0.15
CA LYS A 44 -10.50 3.66 1.32
C LYS A 44 -11.23 4.85 1.95
N LYS A 45 -11.80 5.74 1.13
CA LYS A 45 -12.69 6.82 1.60
C LYS A 45 -13.89 6.27 2.38
N TYR A 46 -14.54 5.22 1.87
CA TYR A 46 -15.68 4.60 2.56
C TYR A 46 -15.31 4.12 3.97
N PHE A 47 -14.24 3.35 4.10
CA PHE A 47 -13.80 2.86 5.41
C PHE A 47 -13.32 3.98 6.33
N TYR A 48 -12.60 4.98 5.80
CA TYR A 48 -12.07 6.10 6.57
C TYR A 48 -13.19 6.95 7.17
N ASN A 49 -14.18 7.32 6.34
CA ASN A 49 -15.28 8.17 6.78
C ASN A 49 -16.22 7.44 7.77
N ASN A 50 -16.25 6.10 7.73
CA ASN A 50 -17.04 5.27 8.63
C ASN A 50 -16.25 4.75 9.85
N THR A 51 -14.95 5.03 9.95
CA THR A 51 -14.15 4.71 11.15
C THR A 51 -14.07 5.98 11.99
N LEU A 52 -14.79 5.99 13.10
CA LEU A 52 -14.92 7.14 13.97
C LEU A 52 -14.02 6.98 15.20
N ILE A 53 -13.31 8.05 15.54
CA ILE A 53 -12.66 8.22 16.83
C ILE A 53 -13.34 9.41 17.50
N GLU A 54 -13.95 9.18 18.66
CA GLU A 54 -14.71 10.22 19.38
C GLU A 54 -15.73 10.93 18.47
N GLY A 55 -16.48 10.13 17.68
CA GLY A 55 -17.52 10.61 16.78
C GLY A 55 -17.04 11.29 15.48
N VAL A 56 -15.73 11.41 15.24
CA VAL A 56 -15.18 12.05 14.04
C VAL A 56 -14.52 11.00 13.13
N GLY A 57 -14.84 11.03 11.84
CA GLY A 57 -14.25 10.15 10.83
C GLY A 57 -12.82 10.53 10.44
N PHE A 58 -12.15 9.60 9.76
CA PHE A 58 -10.95 9.94 9.01
C PHE A 58 -11.32 10.41 7.60
N ASP A 59 -10.43 11.17 6.97
CA ASP A 59 -10.53 11.54 5.56
C ASP A 59 -9.37 10.95 4.76
N TYR A 60 -9.65 10.65 3.48
CA TYR A 60 -8.64 10.17 2.54
C TYR A 60 -8.58 11.01 1.25
N HIS A 61 -7.45 11.65 1.01
CA HIS A 61 -7.24 12.69 0.00
C HIS A 61 -6.51 12.23 -1.27
N ALA A 62 -6.25 10.93 -1.39
CA ALA A 62 -5.43 10.43 -2.50
C ALA A 62 -6.10 10.64 -3.86
N LYS A 63 -5.30 11.12 -4.82
CA LYS A 63 -5.67 11.18 -6.24
C LYS A 63 -5.49 9.80 -6.89
N PRO A 64 -6.52 9.20 -7.50
CA PRO A 64 -6.41 7.90 -8.19
C PRO A 64 -5.29 7.85 -9.24
N MET A 65 -5.05 8.97 -9.93
CA MET A 65 -4.03 9.07 -10.97
C MET A 65 -2.61 8.79 -10.46
N ALA A 66 -2.30 9.12 -9.19
CA ALA A 66 -1.01 8.81 -8.60
C ALA A 66 -0.80 7.30 -8.42
N ILE A 67 -1.87 6.58 -8.06
CA ILE A 67 -1.87 5.11 -7.92
C ILE A 67 -1.74 4.46 -9.31
N LEU A 68 -2.43 4.98 -10.31
CA LEU A 68 -2.37 4.47 -11.68
C LEU A 68 -0.95 4.61 -12.26
N LYS A 69 -0.28 5.76 -12.08
CA LYS A 69 1.11 5.95 -12.52
C LYS A 69 2.06 4.89 -11.94
N GLY A 70 1.96 4.63 -10.63
CA GLY A 70 2.76 3.58 -10.00
C GLY A 70 2.51 2.19 -10.58
N ARG A 71 1.25 1.86 -10.91
CA ARG A 71 0.91 0.59 -11.56
C ARG A 71 1.40 0.49 -13.00
N ILE A 72 1.32 1.57 -13.78
CA ILE A 72 1.88 1.60 -15.14
C ILE A 72 3.38 1.32 -15.10
N ILE A 73 4.11 1.94 -14.16
CA ILE A 73 5.54 1.67 -13.97
C ILE A 73 5.78 0.19 -13.62
N ALA A 74 4.99 -0.38 -12.69
CA ALA A 74 5.11 -1.79 -12.33
C ALA A 74 4.85 -2.74 -13.51
N VAL A 75 3.82 -2.47 -14.32
CA VAL A 75 3.51 -3.24 -15.54
C VAL A 75 4.62 -3.11 -16.56
N ALA A 76 5.15 -1.91 -16.79
CA ALA A 76 6.26 -1.68 -17.69
C ALA A 76 7.54 -2.43 -17.25
N LEU A 77 7.86 -2.40 -15.95
CA LEU A 77 8.98 -3.16 -15.39
C LEU A 77 8.77 -4.67 -15.53
N PHE A 78 7.55 -5.17 -15.33
CA PHE A 78 7.22 -6.58 -15.52
C PHE A 78 7.40 -7.01 -16.98
N ILE A 79 6.89 -6.22 -17.95
CA ILE A 79 7.08 -6.49 -19.37
C ILE A 79 8.57 -6.47 -19.71
N LEU A 80 9.31 -5.46 -19.23
CA LEU A 80 10.76 -5.36 -19.44
C LEU A 80 11.49 -6.60 -18.90
N TYR A 81 11.14 -7.09 -17.71
CA TYR A 81 11.69 -8.32 -17.15
C TYR A 81 11.42 -9.54 -18.04
N GLN A 82 10.18 -9.72 -18.52
CA GLN A 82 9.81 -10.83 -19.41
C GLN A 82 10.53 -10.76 -20.76
N VAL A 83 10.83 -9.55 -21.25
CA VAL A 83 11.60 -9.36 -22.48
C VAL A 83 13.08 -9.67 -22.24
N LEU A 84 13.70 -9.09 -21.20
CA LEU A 84 15.12 -9.27 -20.91
C LEU A 84 15.49 -10.74 -20.65
N THR A 85 14.66 -11.46 -19.89
CA THR A 85 14.91 -12.87 -19.55
C THR A 85 14.88 -13.79 -20.78
N LYS A 86 14.17 -13.43 -21.84
CA LYS A 86 14.18 -14.18 -23.12
C LYS A 86 15.48 -14.00 -23.90
N PHE A 87 16.15 -12.86 -23.78
CA PHE A 87 17.41 -12.57 -24.48
C PHE A 87 18.63 -12.98 -23.67
N SER A 88 18.64 -12.68 -22.38
CA SER A 88 19.73 -13.03 -21.47
C SER A 88 19.19 -13.24 -20.06
N PRO A 89 19.26 -14.47 -19.53
CA PRO A 89 18.88 -14.74 -18.14
C PRO A 89 19.63 -13.86 -17.14
N ILE A 90 20.89 -13.51 -17.44
CA ILE A 90 21.72 -12.64 -16.60
C ILE A 90 21.14 -11.22 -16.56
N ALA A 91 20.71 -10.67 -17.70
CA ALA A 91 20.09 -9.34 -17.74
C ALA A 91 18.79 -9.28 -16.91
N GLY A 92 17.99 -10.35 -16.96
CA GLY A 92 16.80 -10.50 -16.12
C GLY A 92 17.14 -10.57 -14.62
N ALA A 93 18.17 -11.33 -14.26
CA ALA A 93 18.65 -11.43 -12.88
C ALA A 93 19.15 -10.08 -12.35
N VAL A 94 19.89 -9.31 -13.15
CA VAL A 94 20.33 -7.95 -12.79
C VAL A 94 19.13 -7.04 -12.53
N LEU A 95 18.12 -7.05 -13.40
CA LEU A 95 16.91 -6.24 -13.20
C LEU A 95 16.17 -6.64 -11.91
N LEU A 96 16.10 -7.94 -11.61
CA LEU A 96 15.48 -8.45 -10.39
C LEU A 96 16.22 -7.97 -9.14
N VAL A 97 17.56 -8.02 -9.14
CA VAL A 97 18.38 -7.50 -8.03
C VAL A 97 18.17 -6.01 -7.84
N LEU A 98 18.14 -5.22 -8.93
CA LEU A 98 17.84 -3.79 -8.86
C LEU A 98 16.44 -3.54 -8.28
N PHE A 99 15.45 -4.34 -8.66
CA PHE A 99 14.11 -4.24 -8.10
C PHE A 99 14.08 -4.56 -6.60
N LEU A 100 14.77 -5.62 -6.16
CA LEU A 100 14.90 -5.96 -4.73
C LEU A 100 15.53 -4.83 -3.92
N VAL A 101 16.58 -4.18 -4.44
CA VAL A 101 17.20 -3.01 -3.79
C VAL A 101 16.27 -1.80 -3.77
N ALA A 102 15.39 -1.66 -4.77
CA ALA A 102 14.39 -0.60 -4.82
C ALA A 102 13.17 -0.84 -3.91
N LEU A 103 12.86 -2.10 -3.55
CA LEU A 103 11.67 -2.44 -2.74
C LEU A 103 11.54 -1.66 -1.43
N PRO A 104 12.59 -1.52 -0.60
CA PRO A 104 12.49 -0.74 0.64
C PRO A 104 12.08 0.72 0.38
N TRP A 105 12.62 1.31 -0.68
CA TRP A 105 12.26 2.68 -1.08
C TRP A 105 10.79 2.76 -1.54
N ILE A 106 10.35 1.81 -2.37
CA ILE A 106 8.97 1.76 -2.87
C ILE A 106 7.98 1.69 -1.69
N LEU A 107 8.29 0.90 -0.67
CA LEU A 107 7.42 0.73 0.48
C LEU A 107 7.40 1.92 1.41
N VAL A 108 8.55 2.52 1.70
CA VAL A 108 8.61 3.81 2.42
C VAL A 108 7.77 4.84 1.68
N ARG A 109 7.95 4.99 0.36
CA ARG A 109 7.12 5.90 -0.46
C ARG A 109 5.63 5.57 -0.41
N GLY A 110 5.27 4.29 -0.40
CA GLY A 110 3.88 3.84 -0.30
C GLY A 110 3.25 4.16 1.06
N LEU A 111 3.98 3.98 2.15
CA LEU A 111 3.55 4.31 3.50
C LEU A 111 3.43 5.82 3.69
N THR A 112 4.45 6.58 3.29
CA THR A 112 4.42 8.06 3.27
C THR A 112 3.27 8.59 2.41
N PHE A 113 3.04 8.00 1.22
CA PHE A 113 1.89 8.37 0.40
C PHE A 113 0.58 8.12 1.13
N ASN A 114 0.42 6.96 1.77
CA ASN A 114 -0.81 6.66 2.51
C ASN A 114 -1.00 7.62 3.69
N ALA A 115 0.02 7.83 4.51
CA ALA A 115 -0.04 8.72 5.68
C ALA A 115 -0.39 10.16 5.27
N ARG A 116 0.31 10.73 4.29
CA ARG A 116 0.07 12.11 3.83
C ARG A 116 -1.28 12.35 3.18
N ASN A 117 -1.91 11.28 2.67
CA ASN A 117 -3.26 11.33 2.14
C ASN A 117 -4.32 10.95 3.18
N SER A 118 -3.93 10.56 4.39
CA SER A 118 -4.83 10.28 5.51
C SER A 118 -4.86 11.51 6.43
N SER A 119 -6.05 11.90 6.88
CA SER A 119 -6.19 12.90 7.93
C SER A 119 -7.29 12.54 8.91
N HIS A 120 -7.21 13.12 10.10
CA HIS A 120 -8.26 13.06 11.10
C HIS A 120 -8.38 14.44 11.76
N ARG A 121 -9.61 14.95 11.92
CA ARG A 121 -9.86 16.30 12.47
C ARG A 121 -9.04 17.40 11.77
N GLY A 122 -8.88 17.29 10.44
CA GLY A 122 -8.11 18.24 9.63
C GLY A 122 -6.58 18.09 9.70
N LEU A 123 -6.04 17.28 10.61
CA LEU A 123 -4.60 17.03 10.73
C LEU A 123 -4.17 15.87 9.81
N ARG A 124 -3.24 16.13 8.90
CA ARG A 124 -2.67 15.12 8.00
C ARG A 124 -1.60 14.31 8.72
N PHE A 125 -1.59 13.01 8.50
CA PHE A 125 -0.52 12.16 9.01
C PHE A 125 0.72 12.28 8.14
N ASP A 126 1.88 12.00 8.73
CA ASP A 126 3.12 11.79 7.98
C ASP A 126 3.76 10.47 8.41
N PHE A 127 4.71 10.01 7.61
CA PHE A 127 5.51 8.83 7.89
C PHE A 127 6.97 9.15 7.58
N ASP A 128 7.80 9.06 8.61
CA ASP A 128 9.21 9.43 8.67
C ASP A 128 10.18 8.25 8.44
N GLY A 129 9.65 7.11 7.98
CA GLY A 129 10.44 5.91 7.77
C GLY A 129 11.61 6.12 6.80
N GLN A 130 12.78 5.59 7.18
CA GLN A 130 14.02 5.74 6.43
C GLN A 130 14.33 4.50 5.56
N TYR A 131 14.99 4.72 4.43
CA TYR A 131 15.39 3.62 3.53
C TYR A 131 16.24 2.56 4.23
N GLY A 132 17.24 2.96 5.02
CA GLY A 132 18.14 2.03 5.69
C GLY A 132 17.41 1.12 6.70
N GLN A 133 16.42 1.67 7.42
CA GLN A 133 15.60 0.90 8.34
C GLN A 133 14.73 -0.10 7.58
N ALA A 134 14.07 0.35 6.50
CA ALA A 134 13.28 -0.53 5.64
C ALA A 134 14.16 -1.62 5.01
N ALA A 135 15.36 -1.29 4.52
CA ALA A 135 16.28 -2.27 3.93
C ALA A 135 16.72 -3.33 4.94
N ARG A 136 16.97 -2.96 6.21
CA ARG A 136 17.26 -3.92 7.28
C ARG A 136 16.09 -4.88 7.50
N VAL A 137 14.88 -4.33 7.65
CA VAL A 137 13.69 -5.14 7.91
C VAL A 137 13.35 -6.07 6.74
N MET A 138 13.57 -5.62 5.51
CA MET A 138 13.08 -6.32 4.31
C MET A 138 14.10 -7.20 3.62
N LEU A 139 15.38 -6.85 3.71
CA LEU A 139 16.46 -7.59 3.05
C LEU A 139 17.33 -8.31 4.09
N LEU A 140 17.77 -7.61 5.14
CA LEU A 140 18.72 -8.17 6.11
C LEU A 140 18.07 -9.19 7.05
N TYR A 141 16.98 -8.83 7.74
CA TYR A 141 16.36 -9.68 8.75
C TYR A 141 15.84 -11.01 8.19
N PRO A 142 15.19 -11.10 7.00
CA PRO A 142 14.80 -12.38 6.44
C PRO A 142 15.98 -13.32 6.18
N ILE A 143 17.11 -12.77 5.71
CA ILE A 143 18.35 -13.54 5.52
C ILE A 143 18.89 -14.02 6.87
N LEU A 144 18.95 -13.14 7.88
CA LEU A 144 19.40 -13.51 9.21
C LEU A 144 18.50 -14.55 9.88
N ILE A 145 17.18 -14.40 9.79
CA ILE A 145 16.20 -15.35 10.32
C ILE A 145 16.37 -16.72 9.66
N PHE A 146 16.55 -16.75 8.34
CA PHE A 146 16.79 -17.99 7.60
C PHE A 146 18.10 -18.66 8.04
N LEU A 147 19.20 -17.90 8.13
CA LEU A 147 20.51 -18.43 8.54
C LEU A 147 20.56 -18.88 10.01
N THR A 148 19.77 -18.24 10.88
CA THR A 148 19.74 -18.53 12.31
C THR A 148 18.60 -19.48 12.72
N LEU A 149 17.86 -20.03 11.74
CA LEU A 149 16.71 -20.91 11.96
C LEU A 149 15.68 -20.31 12.95
N GLY A 150 15.48 -18.98 12.91
CA GLY A 150 14.52 -18.28 13.76
C GLY A 150 15.08 -17.70 15.07
N LEU A 151 16.35 -17.93 15.41
CA LEU A 151 16.93 -17.37 16.65
C LEU A 151 17.09 -15.84 16.60
N ALA A 152 17.23 -15.25 15.40
CA ALA A 152 17.32 -13.80 15.22
C ALA A 152 15.96 -13.10 15.04
N LEU A 153 14.85 -13.74 15.43
CA LEU A 153 13.54 -13.07 15.40
C LEU A 153 13.54 -11.87 16.36
N PRO A 154 13.16 -10.67 15.89
CA PRO A 154 12.98 -9.53 16.79
C PRO A 154 11.73 -9.79 17.64
N PHE A 155 11.93 -10.05 18.93
CA PHE A 155 10.88 -10.19 19.94
C PHE A 155 10.42 -8.83 20.48
#